data_AF-X0Q8P8-F1
#
_entry.id   AF-X0Q8P8-F1
#
_cell.length_a   1.000
_cell.length_b   1.000
_cell.length_c   1.000
_cell.angle_alpha   90.00
_cell.angle_beta   90.00
_cell.angle_gamma   90.00
#
_symmetry.space_group_name_H-M   'P 1'
#
loop_
_entity.id
_entity.type
_entity.pdbx_description
1 polymer ?
#
loop_
_entity_poly.entity_id
_entity_poly.type
_entity_poly.pdbx_seq_one_letter_code
_entity_poly.pdbx_strand_id
1 'polypeptide(L)'
;MKLMIAQTSPLLAEATANLEALESLCRLAVEAKVDLLALPELAFTGYNIFERLDRLAQTIDGPIVTEAARLANKYNLHLLFGLAERQSNGELSNSAILLDENGQHLATYNKRHLWDRENEFFTAGKKVLRG
;
A
#
# COMPACT_ATOMS: atom_id res chain seq x y z
N MET A 1 4.30 -21.52 -1.28
CA MET A 1 4.03 -20.12 -0.92
C MET A 1 5.04 -19.66 0.13
N LYS A 2 5.94 -18.75 -0.24
CA LYS A 2 6.93 -18.09 0.62
C LYS A 2 6.57 -16.61 0.73
N LEU A 3 6.50 -16.12 1.97
CA LEU A 3 6.14 -14.75 2.30
C LEU A 3 7.39 -13.98 2.77
N MET A 4 7.54 -12.74 2.32
CA MET A 4 8.45 -11.76 2.93
C MET A 4 7.62 -10.63 3.54
N ILE A 5 7.90 -10.30 4.80
CA ILE A 5 7.32 -9.14 5.49
C ILE A 5 8.43 -8.11 5.62
N ALA A 6 8.29 -6.99 4.94
CA ALA A 6 9.27 -5.92 4.98
C ALA A 6 8.97 -4.96 6.15
N GLN A 7 9.96 -4.76 7.01
CA GLN A 7 9.96 -3.64 7.93
C GLN A 7 10.71 -2.48 7.26
N THR A 8 10.01 -1.38 7.00
CA THR A 8 10.56 -0.21 6.29
C THR A 8 10.54 1.03 7.18
N SER A 9 11.34 2.03 6.81
CA SER A 9 11.31 3.37 7.39
C SER A 9 10.97 4.36 6.28
N PRO A 10 9.69 4.48 5.88
CA PRO A 10 9.29 5.31 4.75
C PRO A 10 9.65 6.77 4.99
N LEU A 11 10.21 7.41 3.96
CA LEU A 11 10.45 8.85 3.97
C LEU A 11 9.09 9.58 3.91
N LEU A 12 8.87 10.50 4.84
CA LEU A 12 7.58 11.17 5.00
C LEU A 12 7.24 11.98 3.76
N ALA A 13 6.10 11.67 3.15
CA ALA A 13 5.57 12.32 1.95
C ALA A 13 6.45 12.27 0.69
N GLU A 14 7.41 11.34 0.64
CA GLU A 14 8.31 11.16 -0.51
C GLU A 14 7.98 9.85 -1.25
N ALA A 15 6.83 9.85 -1.96
CA ALA A 15 6.32 8.65 -2.62
C ALA A 15 7.33 8.03 -3.62
N THR A 16 8.02 8.86 -4.39
CA THR A 16 9.04 8.41 -5.36
C THR A 16 10.17 7.63 -4.66
N ALA A 17 10.75 8.19 -3.60
CA ALA A 17 11.83 7.53 -2.87
C ALA A 17 11.35 6.21 -2.21
N ASN A 18 10.11 6.19 -1.72
CA ASN A 18 9.53 4.98 -1.14
C ASN A 18 9.23 3.89 -2.20
N LEU A 19 8.91 4.28 -3.44
CA LEU A 19 8.78 3.35 -4.57
C LEU A 19 10.13 2.78 -5.03
N GLU A 20 11.21 3.57 -4.99
CA GLU A 20 12.57 3.09 -5.22
C GLU A 20 13.00 2.07 -4.14
N ALA A 21 12.59 2.30 -2.89
CA ALA A 21 12.79 1.35 -1.81
C ALA A 21 11.99 0.05 -2.03
N LEU A 22 10.74 0.14 -2.51
CA LEU A 22 9.95 -1.02 -2.92
C LEU A 22 10.69 -1.83 -4.00
N GLU A 23 11.21 -1.19 -5.04
CA GLU A 23 11.92 -1.92 -6.10
C GLU A 23 13.15 -2.67 -5.55
N SER A 24 13.85 -2.08 -4.59
CA SER A 24 14.97 -2.74 -3.90
C SER A 24 14.51 -3.96 -3.10
N LEU A 25 13.36 -3.89 -2.44
CA LEU A 25 12.75 -5.02 -1.75
C LEU A 25 12.30 -6.12 -2.74
N CYS A 26 11.74 -5.75 -3.89
CA CYS A 26 11.37 -6.71 -4.93
C CYS A 26 12.58 -7.51 -5.43
N ARG A 27 13.75 -6.87 -5.61
CA ARG A 27 15.00 -7.56 -5.97
C ARG A 27 15.40 -8.60 -4.93
N LEU A 28 15.38 -8.23 -3.64
CA LEU A 28 15.69 -9.15 -2.53
C LEU A 28 14.67 -10.29 -2.44
N ALA A 29 13.40 -10.01 -2.68
CA ALA A 29 12.33 -11.00 -2.67
C ALA A 29 12.53 -12.06 -3.77
N VAL A 30 12.93 -11.65 -4.98
CA VAL A 30 13.25 -12.57 -6.08
C VAL A 30 14.46 -13.44 -5.75
N GLU A 31 15.56 -12.87 -5.22
CA GLU A 31 16.73 -13.64 -4.78
C GLU A 31 16.35 -14.69 -3.73
N ALA A 32 15.42 -14.33 -2.84
CA ALA A 32 14.90 -15.20 -1.81
C ALA A 32 13.80 -16.16 -2.30
N LYS A 33 13.38 -16.13 -3.57
CA LYS A 33 12.28 -16.96 -4.14
C LYS A 33 10.96 -16.79 -3.37
N VAL A 34 10.60 -15.54 -3.10
CA VAL A 34 9.35 -15.14 -2.42
C VAL A 34 8.21 -15.13 -3.42
N ASP A 35 7.00 -15.50 -2.98
CA ASP A 35 5.77 -15.44 -3.79
C ASP A 35 4.96 -14.16 -3.48
N LEU A 36 4.96 -13.72 -2.21
CA LEU A 36 4.27 -12.50 -1.75
C LEU A 36 5.19 -11.63 -0.89
N LEU A 37 5.26 -10.34 -1.22
CA LEU A 37 5.93 -9.30 -0.43
C LEU A 37 4.89 -8.39 0.22
N ALA A 38 4.87 -8.37 1.56
CA ALA A 38 4.00 -7.50 2.35
C ALA A 38 4.79 -6.31 2.92
N LEU A 39 4.27 -5.10 2.71
CA LEU A 39 4.80 -3.84 3.22
C LEU A 39 3.95 -3.31 4.38
N PRO A 40 4.49 -2.40 5.20
CA PRO A 40 3.76 -1.80 6.31
C PRO A 40 2.56 -0.93 5.88
N GLU A 41 1.82 -0.47 6.89
CA GLU A 41 0.78 0.54 6.77
C GLU A 41 1.34 1.86 6.19
N LEU A 42 0.56 2.49 5.29
CA LEU A 42 0.90 3.77 4.64
C LEU A 42 2.33 3.80 4.05
N ALA A 43 2.76 2.70 3.41
CA ALA A 43 4.15 2.43 3.02
C ALA A 43 4.81 3.50 2.13
N PHE A 44 4.02 4.30 1.40
CA PHE A 44 4.54 5.28 0.44
C PHE A 44 4.42 6.72 0.88
N THR A 45 3.62 7.00 1.90
CA THR A 45 3.45 8.34 2.45
C THR A 45 4.11 8.51 3.82
N GLY A 46 4.34 7.40 4.52
CA GLY A 46 4.74 7.38 5.92
C GLY A 46 3.57 7.61 6.88
N TYR A 47 3.85 7.41 8.17
CA TYR A 47 2.89 7.60 9.25
C TYR A 47 3.00 9.03 9.83
N ASN A 48 1.94 9.56 10.46
CA ASN A 48 1.86 10.93 11.02
C ASN A 48 1.92 12.09 10.00
N ILE A 49 1.39 11.90 8.79
CA ILE A 49 1.27 12.95 7.75
C ILE A 49 -0.15 13.50 7.62
N PHE A 50 -0.95 13.41 8.68
CA PHE A 50 -2.40 13.52 8.62
C PHE A 50 -2.90 14.82 7.98
N GLU A 51 -2.31 15.95 8.35
CA GLU A 51 -2.64 17.29 7.82
C GLU A 51 -2.29 17.45 6.33
N ARG A 52 -1.51 16.52 5.77
CA ARG A 52 -1.08 16.51 4.36
C ARG A 52 -1.77 15.41 3.55
N LEU A 53 -2.61 14.58 4.17
CA LEU A 53 -3.24 13.44 3.51
C LEU A 53 -4.05 13.85 2.28
N ASP A 54 -4.72 15.01 2.31
CA ASP A 54 -5.50 15.47 1.17
C ASP A 54 -4.66 15.63 -0.11
N ARG A 55 -3.40 16.04 0.05
CA ARG A 55 -2.44 16.17 -1.07
C ARG A 55 -1.78 14.84 -1.43
N LEU A 56 -1.61 13.95 -0.47
CA LEU A 56 -0.76 12.75 -0.59
C LEU A 56 -1.56 11.49 -0.91
N ALA A 57 -2.85 11.46 -0.56
CA ALA A 57 -3.74 10.35 -0.85
C ALA A 57 -3.96 10.20 -2.35
N GLN A 58 -3.99 8.96 -2.82
CA GLN A 58 -4.15 8.62 -4.22
C GLN A 58 -5.31 7.65 -4.41
N THR A 59 -5.94 7.69 -5.58
CA THR A 59 -6.92 6.69 -5.98
C THR A 59 -6.24 5.34 -6.22
N ILE A 60 -7.03 4.27 -6.29
CA ILE A 60 -6.51 2.93 -6.60
C ILE A 60 -5.86 2.85 -7.99
N ASP A 61 -6.25 3.71 -8.92
CA ASP A 61 -5.64 3.84 -10.25
C ASP A 61 -4.52 4.91 -10.28
N GLY A 62 -4.08 5.36 -9.10
CA GLY A 62 -3.10 6.42 -8.95
C GLY A 62 -1.66 6.00 -9.28
N PRO A 63 -0.73 6.97 -9.35
CA PRO A 63 0.67 6.72 -9.67
C PRO A 63 1.36 5.67 -8.78
N ILE A 64 1.09 5.65 -7.47
CA ILE A 64 1.70 4.67 -6.54
C ILE A 64 1.29 3.26 -6.89
N VAL A 65 -0.01 3.02 -7.09
CA VAL A 65 -0.52 1.68 -7.37
C VAL A 65 -0.13 1.24 -8.77
N THR A 66 -0.12 2.17 -9.74
CA THR A 66 0.36 1.91 -11.11
C THR A 66 1.82 1.45 -11.11
N GLU A 67 2.69 2.14 -10.37
CA GLU A 67 4.09 1.77 -10.30
C GLU A 67 4.31 0.48 -9.50
N ALA A 68 3.58 0.28 -8.40
CA ALA A 68 3.60 -0.99 -7.67
C ALA A 68 3.13 -2.17 -8.54
N ALA A 69 2.09 -1.99 -9.35
CA ALA A 69 1.62 -3.00 -10.30
C ALA A 69 2.68 -3.33 -11.36
N ARG A 70 3.34 -2.31 -11.91
CA ARG A 70 4.46 -2.49 -12.84
C ARG A 70 5.59 -3.30 -12.19
N LEU A 71 5.90 -3.04 -10.92
CA LEU A 71 6.92 -3.77 -10.17
C LEU A 71 6.49 -5.20 -9.85
N ALA A 72 5.24 -5.42 -9.44
CA ALA A 72 4.66 -6.75 -9.23
C ALA A 72 4.82 -7.63 -10.48
N ASN A 73 4.42 -7.10 -11.64
CA ASN A 73 4.59 -7.76 -12.94
C ASN A 73 6.06 -8.03 -13.28
N LYS A 74 6.91 -6.99 -13.21
CA LYS A 74 8.34 -7.08 -13.56
C LYS A 74 9.07 -8.15 -12.75
N TYR A 75 8.74 -8.30 -11.47
CA TYR A 75 9.43 -9.21 -10.56
C TYR A 75 8.65 -10.51 -10.30
N ASN A 76 7.48 -10.70 -10.92
CA ASN A 76 6.59 -11.84 -10.73
C ASN A 76 6.29 -12.08 -9.24
N LEU A 77 5.81 -11.05 -8.55
CA LEU A 77 5.52 -11.05 -7.11
C LEU A 77 4.10 -10.57 -6.83
N HIS A 78 3.41 -11.21 -5.89
CA HIS A 78 2.26 -10.58 -5.26
C HIS A 78 2.74 -9.47 -4.32
N LEU A 79 2.08 -8.31 -4.33
CA LEU A 79 2.38 -7.19 -3.45
C LEU A 79 1.19 -6.86 -2.56
N LEU A 80 1.41 -6.81 -1.25
CA LEU A 80 0.45 -6.32 -0.26
C LEU A 80 1.01 -5.06 0.40
N PHE A 81 0.31 -3.93 0.32
CA PHE A 81 0.80 -2.67 0.89
C PHE A 81 -0.30 -1.75 1.39
N GLY A 82 0.04 -0.90 2.36
CA GLY A 82 -0.82 0.17 2.84
C GLY A 82 -0.78 1.41 1.95
N LEU A 83 -1.95 1.97 1.65
CA LEU A 83 -2.15 3.19 0.86
C LEU A 83 -3.03 4.17 1.64
N ALA A 84 -2.65 5.45 1.62
CA ALA A 84 -3.61 6.53 1.87
C ALA A 84 -4.49 6.65 0.63
N GLU A 85 -5.64 5.99 0.64
CA GLU A 85 -6.54 5.90 -0.50
C GLU A 85 -7.49 7.11 -0.52
N ARG A 86 -7.62 7.74 -1.68
CA ARG A 86 -8.76 8.61 -1.99
C ARG A 86 -9.81 7.80 -2.73
N GLN A 87 -10.93 7.54 -2.08
CA GLN A 87 -12.05 6.80 -2.66
C GLN A 87 -12.79 7.65 -3.71
N SER A 88 -13.61 6.99 -4.54
CA SER A 88 -14.39 7.64 -5.61
C SER A 88 -15.39 8.68 -5.12
N ASN A 89 -15.87 8.57 -3.88
CA ASN A 89 -16.73 9.55 -3.21
C ASN A 89 -15.95 10.73 -2.60
N GLY A 90 -14.62 10.76 -2.73
CA GLY A 90 -13.74 11.79 -2.18
C GLY A 90 -13.25 11.52 -0.75
N GLU A 91 -13.84 10.55 -0.04
CA GLU A 91 -13.42 10.18 1.30
C GLU A 91 -12.02 9.57 1.29
N LEU A 92 -11.28 9.77 2.39
CA LEU A 92 -9.98 9.17 2.57
C LEU A 92 -10.09 7.87 3.36
N SER A 93 -9.28 6.87 3.03
CA SER A 93 -9.18 5.63 3.77
C SER A 93 -7.74 5.19 3.93
N ASN A 94 -7.48 4.52 5.05
CA ASN A 94 -6.27 3.76 5.25
C ASN A 94 -6.54 2.34 4.73
N SER A 95 -5.99 2.03 3.58
CA SER A 95 -6.39 0.85 2.79
C SER A 95 -5.23 -0.09 2.58
N ALA A 96 -5.49 -1.39 2.73
CA ALA A 96 -4.58 -2.44 2.30
C ALA A 96 -4.94 -2.84 0.86
N ILE A 97 -3.95 -2.79 -0.03
CA ILE A 97 -4.09 -3.12 -1.45
C ILE A 97 -3.31 -4.41 -1.73
N LEU A 98 -3.94 -5.36 -2.43
CA LEU A 98 -3.32 -6.60 -2.89
C LEU A 98 -3.26 -6.61 -4.43
N LEU A 99 -2.07 -6.77 -4.97
CA LEU A 99 -1.80 -6.98 -6.39
C LEU A 99 -1.27 -8.39 -6.63
N ASP A 100 -1.64 -9.00 -7.74
CA ASP A 100 -1.09 -10.28 -8.20
C ASP A 100 0.27 -10.11 -8.91
N GLU A 101 0.89 -11.23 -9.27
CA GLU A 101 2.15 -11.27 -10.01
C GLU A 101 2.09 -10.73 -11.43
N ASN A 102 0.89 -10.49 -11.99
CA ASN A 102 0.69 -9.83 -13.27
C ASN A 102 0.47 -8.32 -13.12
N GLY A 103 0.46 -7.80 -11.88
CA GLY A 103 0.14 -6.41 -11.57
C GLY A 103 -1.36 -6.11 -11.56
N GLN A 104 -2.22 -7.12 -11.58
CA GLN A 104 -3.68 -6.94 -11.47
C GLN A 104 -4.08 -6.70 -10.03
N HIS A 105 -5.04 -5.78 -9.85
CA HIS A 105 -5.66 -5.53 -8.56
C HIS A 105 -6.57 -6.68 -8.17
N LEU A 106 -6.27 -7.34 -7.04
CA LEU A 106 -7.07 -8.46 -6.52
C LEU A 106 -8.04 -8.02 -5.42
N ALA A 107 -7.60 -7.12 -4.54
CA ALA A 107 -8.41 -6.71 -3.40
C ALA A 107 -7.98 -5.36 -2.81
N THR A 108 -8.98 -4.67 -2.27
CA THR A 108 -8.83 -3.53 -1.36
C THR A 108 -9.55 -3.84 -0.05
N TYR A 109 -8.92 -3.51 1.08
CA TYR A 109 -9.55 -3.53 2.40
C TYR A 109 -9.29 -2.24 3.16
N ASN A 110 -10.37 -1.51 3.48
CA ASN A 110 -10.29 -0.24 4.19
C ASN A 110 -10.34 -0.52 5.69
N LYS A 111 -9.38 0.02 6.44
CA LYS A 111 -9.24 -0.14 7.89
C LYS A 111 -10.55 0.25 8.58
N ARG A 112 -11.11 -0.68 9.36
CA ARG A 112 -12.37 -0.48 10.08
C ARG A 112 -12.18 0.14 11.46
N HIS A 113 -11.14 -0.30 12.14
CA HIS A 113 -10.82 0.12 13.50
C HIS A 113 -9.69 1.14 13.40
N LEU A 114 -10.08 2.39 13.20
CA LEU A 114 -9.18 3.52 13.17
C LEU A 114 -8.72 3.82 14.60
N TRP A 115 -7.44 4.16 14.74
CA TRP A 115 -6.83 4.44 16.03
C TRP A 115 -6.49 5.92 16.18
N ASP A 116 -6.83 6.49 17.34
CA ASP A 116 -6.45 7.85 17.72
C ASP A 116 -6.85 8.89 16.64
N ARG A 117 -5.93 9.78 16.24
CA ARG A 117 -6.14 10.82 15.24
C ARG A 117 -6.54 10.31 13.85
N GLU A 118 -6.40 9.02 13.54
CA GLU A 118 -6.91 8.49 12.27
C GLU A 118 -8.40 8.78 12.06
N ASN A 119 -9.19 8.84 13.14
CA ASN A 119 -10.62 9.16 13.08
C ASN A 119 -10.93 10.60 12.63
N GLU A 120 -9.94 11.50 12.67
CA GLU A 120 -10.09 12.88 12.18
C GLU A 120 -9.91 12.97 10.65
N PHE A 121 -9.20 12.02 10.04
CA PHE A 121 -8.76 12.12 8.64
C PHE A 121 -9.24 10.98 7.74
N PHE A 122 -9.44 9.77 8.29
CA PHE A 122 -9.87 8.61 7.55
C PHE A 122 -11.31 8.24 7.86
N THR A 123 -12.01 7.73 6.85
CA THR A 123 -13.32 7.11 6.98
C THR A 123 -13.17 5.61 7.21
N ALA A 124 -13.81 5.10 8.26
CA ALA A 124 -13.75 3.69 8.63
C ALA A 124 -14.39 2.78 7.57
N GLY A 125 -13.70 1.69 7.24
CA GLY A 125 -14.23 0.67 6.34
C GLY A 125 -15.48 -0.04 6.88
N LYS A 126 -16.37 -0.45 5.98
CA LYS A 126 -17.63 -1.16 6.32
C LYS A 126 -17.56 -2.68 6.10
N LYS A 127 -16.65 -3.15 5.24
CA LYS A 127 -16.55 -4.56 4.85
C LYS A 127 -15.96 -5.40 5.99
N VAL A 128 -16.64 -6.48 6.37
CA VAL A 128 -16.09 -7.49 7.28
C VAL A 128 -15.36 -8.54 6.43
N LEU A 129 -14.08 -8.80 6.71
CA LEU A 129 -13.40 -9.97 6.16
C LEU A 129 -14.00 -11.21 6.83
N ARG A 130 -14.70 -12.04 6.04
CA ARG A 130 -15.13 -13.38 6.46
C ARG A 130 -14.17 -14.36 5.80
N GLY A 131 -13.57 -15.23 6.61
CA GLY A 131 -12.70 -16.31 6.15
C GLY A 131 -13.47 -17.46 5.51
#